data_AF-Q6EE88-F1
#
_entry.id   AF-Q6EE88-F1
#
_cell.length_a   1.000
_cell.length_b   1.000
_cell.length_c   1.000
_cell.angle_alpha   90.00
_cell.angle_beta   90.00
_cell.angle_gamma   90.00
#
_symmetry.space_group_name_H-M   'P 1'
#
loop_
_entity.id
_entity.type
_entity.pdbx_description
1 polymer ?
#
loop_
_entity_poly.entity_id
_entity_poly.type
_entity_poly.pdbx_seq_one_letter_code
_entity_poly.pdbx_strand_id
1 'polypeptide(L)'
;NPTKSCKARGSNLRVHFKNTRETAQAIKGMHIRKATKYLKDVTLKKQCVPFRRYNGGVGRCAQAKQWGWTQGRWPKKSAEFLLHMLKNAESNAELKGLDVDSLVIEHIQVNKAPKMRRRTYRAHGRINPYMSSPCHIEMILTEKEQIVPKPEEEIAQ
;
A
#
# COMPACT_ATOMS: atom_id res chain seq x y z
N ASN A 1 2.71 18.82 -7.25
CA ASN A 1 2.20 19.60 -8.40
C ASN A 1 1.03 18.84 -9.04
N PRO A 2 -0.21 19.38 -9.05
CA PRO A 2 -1.38 18.68 -9.59
C PRO A 2 -1.29 18.30 -11.08
N THR A 3 -0.60 19.09 -11.90
CA THR A 3 -0.48 18.82 -13.35
C THR A 3 0.41 17.61 -13.61
N LYS A 4 1.55 17.52 -12.91
CA LYS A 4 2.49 16.38 -12.93
C LYS A 4 2.06 15.21 -12.03
N SER A 5 0.76 15.04 -11.77
CA SER A 5 0.26 14.00 -10.86
C SER A 5 -1.01 13.32 -11.35
N CYS A 6 -1.14 12.02 -11.07
CA CYS A 6 -2.36 11.26 -11.27
C CYS A 6 -2.92 10.78 -9.92
N LYS A 7 -4.24 10.57 -9.88
CA LYS A 7 -4.96 10.15 -8.67
C LYS A 7 -5.70 8.84 -8.96
N ALA A 8 -5.79 7.97 -7.96
CA ALA A 8 -6.68 6.82 -7.99
C ALA A 8 -7.32 6.63 -6.61
N ARG A 9 -8.62 6.30 -6.60
CA ARG A 9 -9.38 6.05 -5.37
C ARG A 9 -10.25 4.80 -5.50
N GLY A 10 -10.31 4.02 -4.42
CA GLY A 10 -11.25 2.92 -4.24
C GLY A 10 -11.98 3.07 -2.92
N SER A 11 -13.31 3.04 -2.94
CA SER A 11 -14.16 3.25 -1.76
C SER A 11 -14.91 1.98 -1.38
N ASN A 12 -15.16 1.80 -0.08
CA ASN A 12 -15.93 0.67 0.46
C ASN A 12 -15.37 -0.71 0.03
N LEU A 13 -14.04 -0.80 -0.14
CA LEU A 13 -13.39 -2.02 -0.60
C LEU A 13 -13.46 -3.09 0.50
N ARG A 14 -13.97 -4.27 0.16
CA ARG A 14 -14.12 -5.40 1.09
C ARG A 14 -12.80 -6.14 1.32
N VAL A 15 -11.80 -5.42 1.82
CA VAL A 15 -10.48 -5.92 2.21
C VAL A 15 -10.14 -5.45 3.63
N HIS A 16 -9.33 -6.22 4.36
CA HIS A 16 -9.09 -5.97 5.78
C HIS A 16 -8.19 -4.74 5.98
N PHE A 17 -8.76 -3.67 6.53
CA PHE A 17 -8.12 -2.37 6.75
C PHE A 17 -6.68 -2.46 7.28
N LYS A 18 -6.44 -3.23 8.36
CA LYS A 18 -5.11 -3.29 8.99
C LYS A 18 -4.06 -3.87 8.05
N ASN A 19 -4.43 -4.89 7.26
CA ASN A 19 -3.50 -5.55 6.34
C ASN A 19 -3.19 -4.62 5.16
N THR A 20 -4.23 -3.96 4.65
CA THR A 20 -4.11 -3.01 3.55
C THR A 20 -3.27 -1.81 3.94
N ARG A 21 -3.40 -1.30 5.18
CA ARG A 21 -2.56 -0.21 5.70
C ARG A 21 -1.08 -0.58 5.72
N GLU A 22 -0.71 -1.75 6.25
CA GLU A 22 0.70 -2.17 6.28
C GLU A 22 1.25 -2.38 4.86
N THR A 23 0.44 -2.97 3.96
CA THR A 23 0.83 -3.22 2.57
C THR A 23 1.00 -1.91 1.79
N ALA A 24 0.06 -0.98 1.95
CA ALA A 24 0.11 0.34 1.32
C ALA A 24 1.33 1.13 1.80
N GLN A 25 1.63 1.08 3.11
CA GLN A 25 2.78 1.80 3.64
C GLN A 25 4.12 1.21 3.17
N ALA A 26 4.17 -0.08 2.84
CA ALA A 26 5.37 -0.72 2.31
C ALA A 26 5.72 -0.24 0.88
N ILE A 27 4.73 0.17 0.08
CA ILE A 27 4.94 0.65 -1.29
C ILE A 27 5.06 2.18 -1.41
N LYS A 28 4.83 2.92 -0.30
CA LYS A 28 4.93 4.38 -0.30
C LYS A 28 6.35 4.82 -0.68
N GLY A 29 6.47 5.74 -1.63
CA GLY A 29 7.74 6.27 -2.13
C GLY A 29 8.45 5.40 -3.17
N MET A 30 7.86 4.27 -3.60
CA MET A 30 8.43 3.46 -4.66
C MET A 30 8.05 3.96 -6.05
N HIS A 31 8.93 3.70 -7.03
CA HIS A 31 8.56 3.73 -8.45
C HIS A 31 7.48 2.69 -8.75
N ILE A 32 6.56 3.02 -9.67
CA ILE A 32 5.41 2.18 -10.00
C ILE A 32 5.81 0.75 -10.41
N ARG A 33 6.82 0.60 -11.27
CA ARG A 33 7.33 -0.72 -11.72
C ARG A 33 7.86 -1.57 -10.55
N LYS A 34 8.60 -0.95 -9.63
CA LYS A 34 9.14 -1.61 -8.43
C LYS A 34 8.01 -2.02 -7.48
N ALA A 35 7.03 -1.15 -7.26
CA ALA A 35 5.86 -1.43 -6.43
C ALA A 35 5.03 -2.59 -7.00
N THR A 36 4.76 -2.57 -8.32
CA THR A 36 4.01 -3.64 -9.00
C THR A 36 4.74 -4.98 -8.92
N LYS A 37 6.06 -5.01 -9.14
CA LYS A 37 6.87 -6.22 -8.97
C LYS A 37 6.81 -6.73 -7.53
N TYR A 38 7.03 -5.85 -6.56
CA TYR A 38 6.97 -6.19 -5.13
C TYR A 38 5.62 -6.80 -4.73
N LEU A 39 4.51 -6.20 -5.12
CA LEU A 39 3.18 -6.71 -4.79
C LEU A 39 2.90 -8.08 -5.45
N LYS A 40 3.38 -8.31 -6.68
CA LYS A 40 3.34 -9.65 -7.31
C LYS A 40 4.20 -10.67 -6.56
N ASP A 41 5.37 -10.27 -6.07
CA ASP A 41 6.22 -11.17 -5.26
C ASP A 41 5.57 -11.49 -3.91
N VAL A 42 4.81 -10.55 -3.31
CA VAL A 42 4.03 -10.79 -2.09
C VAL A 42 2.91 -11.81 -2.32
N THR A 43 2.21 -11.78 -3.46
CA THR A 43 1.16 -12.78 -3.76
C THR A 43 1.74 -14.18 -3.96
N LEU A 44 2.97 -14.26 -4.49
CA LEU A 44 3.73 -15.51 -4.66
C LEU A 44 4.53 -15.91 -3.41
N LYS A 45 4.44 -15.15 -2.31
CA LYS A 45 5.18 -15.36 -1.06
C LYS A 45 6.72 -15.30 -1.16
N LYS A 46 7.24 -14.69 -2.22
CA LYS A 46 8.69 -14.48 -2.41
C LYS A 46 9.23 -13.36 -1.53
N GLN A 47 8.43 -12.32 -1.29
CA GLN A 47 8.76 -11.22 -0.38
C GLN A 47 7.61 -10.96 0.59
N CYS A 48 7.92 -10.59 1.82
CA CYS A 48 6.91 -10.33 2.84
C CYS A 48 6.63 -8.83 3.00
N VAL A 49 5.42 -8.50 3.42
CA VAL A 49 5.07 -7.16 3.89
C VAL A 49 5.49 -7.02 5.36
N PRO A 50 6.29 -6.00 5.73
CA PRO A 50 6.60 -5.74 7.14
C PRO A 50 5.35 -5.21 7.86
N PHE A 51 4.97 -5.83 8.96
CA PHE A 51 3.86 -5.35 9.80
C PHE A 51 4.44 -4.51 10.94
N ARG A 52 4.23 -3.19 10.90
CA ARG A 52 4.80 -2.23 11.85
C ARG A 52 3.80 -1.78 12.92
N ARG A 53 2.64 -1.27 12.51
CA ARG A 53 1.64 -0.74 13.47
C ARG A 53 0.69 -1.82 13.97
N TYR A 54 0.22 -2.69 13.07
CA TYR A 54 -0.75 -3.73 13.40
C TYR A 54 -0.11 -5.11 13.47
N ASN A 55 0.90 -5.26 14.32
CA ASN A 55 1.74 -6.46 14.44
C ASN A 55 1.43 -7.37 15.66
N GLY A 56 0.35 -7.11 16.40
CA GLY A 56 -0.07 -7.94 17.53
C GLY A 56 -0.36 -9.39 17.10
N GLY A 57 0.35 -10.34 17.70
CA GLY A 57 0.24 -11.78 17.38
C GLY A 57 0.78 -12.17 15.99
N VAL A 58 1.57 -11.32 15.33
CA VAL A 58 2.18 -11.64 14.04
C VAL A 58 3.48 -12.42 14.23
N GLY A 59 3.62 -13.53 13.49
CA GLY A 59 4.84 -14.35 13.50
C GLY A 59 6.06 -13.62 12.93
N ARG A 60 7.25 -14.07 13.33
CA ARG A 60 8.53 -13.58 12.78
C ARG A 60 8.79 -14.23 11.42
N CYS A 61 9.41 -13.50 10.51
CA CYS A 61 9.74 -13.98 9.17
C CYS A 61 11.14 -13.50 8.77
N ALA A 62 11.97 -14.40 8.22
CA ALA A 62 13.32 -14.05 7.77
C ALA A 62 13.32 -12.98 6.65
N GLN A 63 12.30 -12.98 5.79
CA GLN A 63 12.14 -11.98 4.72
C GLN A 63 11.96 -10.54 5.25
N ALA A 64 11.52 -10.37 6.50
CA ALA A 64 11.34 -9.06 7.10
C ALA A 64 12.68 -8.33 7.36
N LYS A 65 13.81 -9.06 7.38
CA LYS A 65 15.15 -8.50 7.57
C LYS A 65 15.50 -7.44 6.55
N GLN A 66 15.04 -7.58 5.29
CA GLN A 66 15.22 -6.59 4.23
C GLN A 66 14.69 -5.20 4.62
N TRP A 67 13.68 -5.17 5.50
CA TRP A 67 13.00 -3.96 5.96
C TRP A 67 13.51 -3.45 7.30
N GLY A 68 14.62 -4.02 7.82
CA GLY A 68 15.10 -3.76 9.18
C GLY A 68 14.09 -4.17 10.26
N TRP A 69 13.26 -5.18 9.98
CA TRP A 69 12.16 -5.59 10.86
C TRP A 69 12.13 -7.11 11.07
N THR A 70 11.36 -7.57 12.05
CA THR A 70 11.31 -9.00 12.41
C THR A 70 10.00 -9.68 12.03
N GLN A 71 8.89 -8.94 12.01
CA GLN A 71 7.54 -9.47 11.81
C GLN A 71 6.99 -9.13 10.43
N GLY A 72 6.49 -10.12 9.70
CA GLY A 72 5.96 -9.92 8.35
C GLY A 72 4.93 -10.97 7.96
N ARG A 73 4.09 -10.63 6.98
CA ARG A 73 3.08 -11.54 6.41
C ARG A 73 2.94 -11.33 4.90
N TRP A 74 2.14 -12.19 4.26
CA TRP A 74 1.78 -12.11 2.85
C TRP A 74 0.27 -11.84 2.68
N PRO A 75 -0.19 -10.59 2.84
CA PRO A 75 -1.60 -10.24 2.73
C PRO A 75 -2.08 -10.23 1.27
N LYS A 76 -2.25 -11.43 0.68
CA LYS A 76 -2.60 -11.65 -0.75
C LYS A 76 -3.74 -10.74 -1.24
N LYS A 77 -4.89 -10.76 -0.56
CA LYS A 77 -6.05 -9.93 -0.95
C LYS A 77 -5.75 -8.42 -0.92
N SER A 78 -4.91 -7.96 0.01
CA SER A 78 -4.53 -6.54 0.04
C SER A 78 -3.60 -6.19 -1.11
N ALA A 79 -2.64 -7.07 -1.43
CA ALA A 79 -1.74 -6.88 -2.56
C ALA A 79 -2.49 -6.87 -3.90
N GLU A 80 -3.46 -7.76 -4.11
CA GLU A 80 -4.29 -7.81 -5.32
C GLU A 80 -5.09 -6.51 -5.51
N PHE A 81 -5.78 -6.02 -4.47
CA PHE A 81 -6.52 -4.76 -4.54
C PHE A 81 -5.58 -3.57 -4.83
N LEU A 82 -4.38 -3.54 -4.25
CA LEU A 82 -3.40 -2.49 -4.53
C LEU A 82 -2.83 -2.59 -5.95
N LEU A 83 -2.63 -3.79 -6.49
CA LEU A 83 -2.23 -3.99 -7.90
C LEU A 83 -3.29 -3.42 -8.86
N HIS A 84 -4.58 -3.69 -8.60
CA HIS A 84 -5.66 -3.10 -9.39
C HIS A 84 -5.69 -1.57 -9.30
N MET A 85 -5.43 -1.02 -8.11
CA MET A 85 -5.34 0.43 -7.92
C MET A 85 -4.15 1.06 -8.65
N LEU A 86 -2.98 0.41 -8.66
CA LEU A 86 -1.81 0.88 -9.42
C LEU A 86 -2.06 0.84 -10.92
N LYS A 87 -2.70 -0.22 -11.43
CA LYS A 87 -3.09 -0.31 -12.85
C LYS A 87 -4.04 0.82 -13.25
N ASN A 88 -5.00 1.15 -12.39
CA ASN A 88 -5.90 2.29 -12.63
C ASN A 88 -5.14 3.62 -12.63
N ALA A 89 -4.18 3.79 -11.71
CA ALA A 89 -3.35 4.99 -11.66
C ALA A 89 -2.44 5.14 -12.90
N GLU A 90 -1.91 4.02 -13.41
CA GLU A 90 -1.13 3.94 -14.65
C GLU A 90 -1.97 4.41 -15.85
N SER A 91 -3.17 3.85 -16.05
CA SER A 91 -4.08 4.29 -17.11
C SER A 91 -4.46 5.78 -16.98
N ASN A 92 -4.66 6.29 -15.76
CA ASN A 92 -4.91 7.72 -15.55
C ASN A 92 -3.70 8.61 -15.85
N ALA A 93 -2.47 8.09 -15.71
CA ALA A 93 -1.26 8.81 -16.04
C ALA A 93 -1.03 8.86 -17.55
N GLU A 94 -1.24 7.74 -18.25
CA GLU A 94 -1.22 7.66 -19.71
C GLU A 94 -2.20 8.65 -20.34
N LEU A 95 -3.44 8.70 -19.84
CA LEU A 95 -4.45 9.65 -20.30
C LEU A 95 -4.06 11.12 -20.08
N LYS A 96 -3.20 11.39 -19.09
CA LYS A 96 -2.66 12.73 -18.81
C LYS A 96 -1.38 13.04 -19.58
N GLY A 97 -0.82 12.07 -20.32
CA GLY A 97 0.45 12.23 -21.01
C GLY A 97 1.67 12.32 -20.08
N LEU A 98 1.58 11.76 -18.87
CA LEU A 98 2.72 11.68 -17.95
C LEU A 98 3.64 10.51 -18.34
N ASP A 99 4.94 10.64 -18.11
CA ASP A 99 5.84 9.50 -18.25
C ASP A 99 5.59 8.47 -17.15
N VAL A 100 5.06 7.30 -17.55
CA VAL A 100 4.71 6.19 -16.65
C VAL A 100 5.94 5.66 -15.92
N ASP A 101 7.12 5.71 -16.54
CA ASP A 101 8.34 5.10 -16.00
C ASP A 101 8.92 5.93 -14.86
N SER A 102 8.73 7.25 -14.93
CA SER A 102 9.15 8.21 -13.92
C SER A 102 8.14 8.40 -12.79
N LEU A 103 7.02 7.67 -12.79
CA LEU A 103 6.01 7.76 -11.72
C LEU A 103 6.48 7.15 -10.40
N VAL A 104 6.35 7.94 -9.35
CA VAL A 104 6.60 7.55 -7.96
C VAL A 104 5.32 7.71 -7.15
N ILE A 105 5.05 6.74 -6.27
CA ILE A 105 3.93 6.80 -5.32
C ILE A 105 4.27 7.79 -4.21
N GLU A 106 3.89 9.05 -4.38
CA GLU A 106 4.12 10.10 -3.38
C GLU A 106 3.19 9.91 -2.18
N HIS A 107 1.89 9.79 -2.47
CA HIS A 107 0.86 9.66 -1.45
C HIS A 107 0.13 8.34 -1.59
N ILE A 108 -0.02 7.65 -0.48
CA ILE A 108 -0.95 6.52 -0.36
C ILE A 108 -1.53 6.53 1.04
N GLN A 109 -2.85 6.49 1.11
CA GLN A 109 -3.59 6.51 2.36
C GLN A 109 -4.68 5.45 2.33
N VAL A 110 -4.84 4.80 3.48
CA VAL A 110 -5.86 3.78 3.71
C VAL A 110 -6.66 4.20 4.94
N ASN A 111 -7.96 4.41 4.75
CA ASN A 111 -8.90 4.83 5.78
C ASN A 111 -9.93 3.73 6.06
N LYS A 112 -10.49 3.71 7.27
CA LYS A 112 -11.54 2.74 7.63
C LYS A 112 -12.84 3.09 6.88
N ALA A 113 -13.50 2.07 6.35
CA ALA A 113 -14.85 2.20 5.78
C ALA A 113 -15.90 1.67 6.78
N PRO A 114 -17.21 1.96 6.55
CA PRO A 114 -18.28 1.45 7.40
C PRO A 114 -18.22 -0.07 7.57
N LYS A 115 -18.28 -0.54 8.82
CA LYS A 115 -18.20 -1.97 9.13
C LYS A 115 -19.47 -2.68 8.69
N MET A 116 -19.35 -3.82 8.00
CA MET A 116 -20.52 -4.65 7.69
C MET A 116 -20.76 -5.63 8.82
N ARG A 117 -21.96 -5.62 9.40
CA ARG A 117 -22.30 -6.40 10.60
C ARG A 117 -22.98 -7.72 10.24
N ARG A 118 -22.50 -8.80 10.85
CA ARG A 118 -23.15 -10.11 10.90
C ARG A 118 -23.27 -10.56 12.36
N ARG A 119 -23.98 -11.66 12.60
CA ARG A 119 -24.15 -12.25 13.93
C ARG A 119 -23.30 -13.51 14.07
N THR A 120 -22.80 -13.77 15.28
CA THR A 120 -22.21 -15.05 15.67
C THR A 120 -22.90 -15.52 16.94
N TYR A 121 -23.52 -16.70 16.86
CA TYR A 121 -24.12 -17.37 17.99
C TYR A 121 -23.03 -17.97 18.88
N ARG A 122 -23.20 -17.84 20.20
CA ARG A 122 -22.24 -18.28 21.22
C ARG A 122 -22.95 -19.11 22.28
N ALA A 123 -22.15 -19.80 23.10
CA ALA A 123 -22.64 -20.62 24.20
C ALA A 123 -23.61 -19.85 25.11
N HIS A 124 -24.61 -20.59 25.61
CA HIS A 124 -25.71 -20.09 26.45
C HIS A 124 -26.57 -19.02 25.78
N GLY A 125 -26.88 -19.16 24.49
CA GLY A 125 -27.81 -18.28 23.77
C GLY A 125 -27.28 -16.86 23.49
N ARG A 126 -26.00 -16.58 23.73
CA ARG A 126 -25.41 -15.25 23.51
C ARG A 126 -25.22 -14.94 22.02
N ILE A 127 -25.40 -13.68 21.63
CA ILE A 127 -25.18 -13.20 20.25
C ILE A 127 -24.11 -12.12 20.25
N ASN A 128 -22.97 -12.40 19.60
CA ASN A 128 -21.88 -11.44 19.43
C ASN A 128 -21.85 -10.88 17.99
N PRO A 129 -21.35 -9.65 17.79
CA PRO A 129 -21.19 -9.09 16.46
C PRO A 129 -19.97 -9.70 15.74
N TYR A 130 -20.14 -10.04 14.47
CA TYR A 130 -19.05 -10.42 13.57
C TYR A 130 -18.97 -9.42 12.42
N MET A 131 -17.99 -8.52 12.51
CA MET A 131 -17.90 -7.36 11.65
C MET A 131 -16.79 -7.51 10.62
N SER A 132 -17.06 -7.17 9.36
CA SER A 132 -16.00 -6.89 8.40
C SER A 132 -15.40 -5.51 8.69
N SER A 133 -14.12 -5.33 8.38
CA SER A 133 -13.41 -4.04 8.50
C SER A 133 -12.91 -3.61 7.12
N PRO A 134 -13.80 -3.15 6.23
CA PRO A 134 -13.44 -2.66 4.89
C PRO A 134 -12.62 -1.36 4.96
N CYS A 135 -12.08 -0.92 3.83
CA CYS A 135 -11.30 0.31 3.75
C CYS A 135 -11.60 1.14 2.50
N HIS A 136 -11.27 2.43 2.61
CA HIS A 136 -11.06 3.33 1.47
C HIS A 136 -9.56 3.41 1.21
N ILE A 137 -9.17 3.36 -0.05
CA ILE A 137 -7.78 3.52 -0.50
C ILE A 137 -7.74 4.72 -1.44
N GLU A 138 -6.79 5.61 -1.23
CA GLU A 138 -6.47 6.70 -2.15
C GLU A 138 -4.98 6.77 -2.37
N MET A 139 -4.57 7.05 -3.60
CA MET A 139 -3.17 7.22 -3.97
C MET A 139 -2.99 8.34 -4.96
N ILE A 140 -1.85 9.01 -4.85
CA ILE A 140 -1.38 10.03 -5.78
C ILE A 140 0.01 9.60 -6.22
N LEU A 141 0.19 9.50 -7.54
CA LEU A 141 1.49 9.30 -8.13
C LEU A 141 1.91 10.60 -8.79
N THR A 142 3.18 10.91 -8.67
CA THR A 142 3.80 12.08 -9.27
C THR A 142 4.95 11.66 -10.13
N GLU A 143 5.12 12.35 -11.24
CA GLU A 143 6.35 12.30 -12.01
C GLU A 143 7.45 12.98 -11.19
N LYS A 144 8.55 12.25 -10.95
CA LYS A 144 9.74 12.82 -10.31
C LYS A 144 10.86 12.89 -11.33
N GLU A 145 11.29 14.12 -11.61
CA GLU A 145 12.54 14.36 -12.33
C GLU A 145 13.71 13.93 -11.43
N GLN A 146 14.65 13.17 -11.99
CA GLN A 146 15.92 12.88 -11.33
C GLN A 146 16.80 14.13 -11.40
N ILE A 147 16.55 15.08 -10.51
CA ILE A 147 17.43 16.24 -10.35
C ILE A 147 18.59 15.77 -9.48
N VAL A 148 19.75 15.55 -10.09
CA VAL A 148 21.01 15.40 -9.34
C VAL A 148 21.35 16.79 -8.80
N PRO A 149 21.34 17.00 -7.47
CA PRO A 149 21.72 18.29 -6.92
C PRO A 149 23.16 18.58 -7.32
N LYS A 150 23.42 19.81 -7.78
CA LYS A 150 24.79 20.27 -8.00
C LYS A 150 25.53 20.22 -6.66
N PRO A 151 26.81 19.80 -6.63
CA PRO A 151 27.60 19.84 -5.41
C PRO A 151 27.64 21.27 -4.87
N GLU A 152 27.47 21.43 -3.56
CA GLU A 152 27.65 22.72 -2.90
C GLU A 152 29.13 23.14 -3.05
N GLU A 153 29.37 24.35 -3.55
CA GLU A 153 30.72 24.90 -3.64
C GLU A 153 31.27 25.07 -2.23
N GLU A 154 32.38 24.40 -1.91
CA GLU A 154 33.07 24.58 -0.63
C GLU A 154 33.51 26.04 -0.52
N ILE A 155 32.90 26.78 0.41
CA ILE A 155 33.34 28.13 0.76
C ILE A 155 34.71 27.98 1.41
N ALA A 156 35.77 28.26 0.65
CA ALA A 156 37.13 28.33 1.15
C ALA A 156 37.20 29.40 2.25
N GLN A 157 37.54 28.96 3.47
CA GLN A 157 37.87 29.82 4.61
C GLN A 157 39.32 30.29 4.54
#